data_AF-A0A1H3W5A3-F1
#
_entry.id   AF-A0A1H3W5A3-F1
#
_cell.length_a   1.000
_cell.length_b   1.000
_cell.length_c   1.000
_cell.angle_alpha   90.00
_cell.angle_beta   90.00
_cell.angle_gamma   90.00
#
_symmetry.space_group_name_H-M   'P 1'
#
loop_
_entity.id
_entity.type
_entity.pdbx_description
1 polymer ?
#
loop_
_entity_poly.entity_id
_entity_poly.type
_entity_poly.pdbx_seq_one_letter_code
_entity_poly.pdbx_strand_id
1 'polypeptide(L)'
;MQKEFNKKLNIHLNQWVQNSQSISWSVTGQSFFSVQKDSNVVVNFNLLSETYRNKHIASQPGSYCNMFLAVLQPYLAEFLIQSGIREYHFTFCFLMNGTAFKDCLVTAA
;
A
#
# COMPACT_ATOMS: atom_id res chain seq x y z
N MET A 1 14.32 -10.32 13.51
CA MET A 1 14.33 -10.37 12.03
C MET A 1 13.05 -9.76 11.44
N GLN A 2 11.85 -10.34 11.68
CA GLN A 2 10.59 -9.84 11.11
C GLN A 2 10.24 -8.39 11.50
N LYS A 3 10.47 -7.98 12.75
CA LYS A 3 10.25 -6.59 13.19
C LYS A 3 11.07 -5.57 12.40
N GLU A 4 12.29 -5.93 12.03
CA GLU A 4 13.19 -5.06 11.27
C GLU A 4 12.79 -5.01 9.79
N PHE A 5 12.41 -6.15 9.22
CA PHE A 5 11.82 -6.24 7.88
C PHE A 5 10.56 -5.37 7.77
N ASN A 6 9.60 -5.52 8.70
CA ASN A 6 8.35 -4.74 8.69
C ASN A 6 8.63 -3.24 8.81
N LYS A 7 9.63 -2.85 9.61
CA LYS A 7 10.06 -1.45 9.71
C LYS A 7 10.62 -0.93 8.38
N LYS A 8 11.50 -1.70 7.71
CA LYS A 8 12.06 -1.34 6.40
C LYS A 8 10.98 -1.26 5.33
N LEU A 9 10.09 -2.25 5.28
CA LEU A 9 8.94 -2.26 4.37
C LEU A 9 8.04 -1.05 4.58
N ASN A 10 7.72 -0.71 5.84
CA ASN A 10 6.87 0.44 6.15
C ASN A 10 7.49 1.76 5.69
N ILE A 11 8.80 1.93 5.88
CA ILE A 11 9.53 3.13 5.39
C ILE A 11 9.48 3.16 3.87
N HIS A 12 9.80 2.05 3.21
CA HIS A 12 9.86 1.95 1.76
C HIS A 12 8.52 2.26 1.09
N LEU A 13 7.43 1.67 1.60
CA LEU A 13 6.07 1.94 1.13
C LEU A 13 5.67 3.41 1.28
N ASN A 14 5.98 4.03 2.42
CA ASN A 14 5.65 5.44 2.61
C ASN A 14 6.55 6.36 1.78
N GLN A 15 7.79 5.97 1.45
CA GLN A 15 8.63 6.69 0.48
C GLN A 15 8.04 6.66 -0.93
N TRP A 16 7.53 5.51 -1.38
CA TRP A 16 6.83 5.41 -2.67
C TRP A 16 5.65 6.38 -2.79
N VAL A 17 4.88 6.53 -1.71
CA VAL A 17 3.76 7.48 -1.68
C VAL A 17 4.24 8.91 -1.90
N GLN A 18 5.33 9.31 -1.26
CA GLN A 18 5.90 10.66 -1.40
C GLN A 18 6.43 10.90 -2.83
N ASN A 19 6.98 9.87 -3.45
CA ASN A 19 7.53 9.95 -4.81
C ASN A 19 6.45 9.84 -5.91
N SER A 20 5.25 9.35 -5.58
CA SER A 20 4.14 9.23 -6.52
C SER A 20 3.39 10.57 -6.65
N GLN A 21 3.57 11.28 -7.77
CA GLN A 21 2.94 12.60 -8.00
C GLN A 21 1.40 12.60 -7.84
N SER A 22 0.73 11.53 -8.26
CA SER A 22 -0.73 11.46 -8.21
C SER A 22 -1.28 11.25 -6.80
N ILE A 23 -0.51 10.57 -5.94
CA ILE A 23 -0.93 10.21 -4.58
C ILE A 23 -0.40 11.25 -3.59
N SER A 24 0.86 11.67 -3.68
CA SER A 24 1.51 12.57 -2.71
C SER A 24 0.75 13.89 -2.53
N TRP A 25 0.25 14.46 -3.63
CA TRP A 25 -0.51 15.72 -3.59
C TRP A 25 -1.92 15.56 -3.03
N SER A 26 -2.38 14.31 -2.95
CA SER A 26 -3.73 13.98 -2.49
C SER A 26 -3.71 13.50 -1.04
N VAL A 27 -2.57 13.18 -0.44
CA VAL A 27 -2.50 12.72 0.95
C VAL A 27 -2.56 13.90 1.93
N THR A 28 -3.53 13.88 2.83
CA THR A 28 -3.85 14.98 3.74
C THR A 28 -3.35 14.76 5.18
N GLY A 29 -2.36 13.88 5.40
CA GLY A 29 -1.97 13.54 6.78
C GLY A 29 -0.77 12.60 6.95
N GLN A 30 -0.87 11.74 7.96
CA GLN A 30 0.16 10.82 8.44
C GLN A 30 0.53 9.71 7.42
N SER A 31 1.32 8.72 7.86
CA SER A 31 1.70 7.55 7.07
C SER A 31 0.48 6.91 6.40
N PHE A 32 0.52 6.87 5.07
CA PHE A 32 -0.51 6.29 4.22
C PHE A 32 -0.54 4.77 4.31
N PHE A 33 0.63 4.16 4.52
CA PHE A 33 0.80 2.76 4.81
C PHE A 33 1.16 2.51 6.27
N SER A 34 0.67 1.40 6.82
CA SER A 34 1.08 0.87 8.12
C SER A 34 1.28 -0.64 8.04
N VAL A 35 2.52 -1.11 8.25
CA VAL A 35 2.84 -2.54 8.33
C VAL A 35 2.63 -3.03 9.76
N GLN A 36 1.70 -3.95 9.94
CA GLN A 36 1.35 -4.55 11.23
C GLN A 36 2.38 -5.61 11.68
N LYS A 37 2.21 -6.12 12.90
CA LYS A 37 3.13 -7.11 13.52
C LYS A 37 3.10 -8.47 12.83
N ASP A 38 1.95 -8.84 12.30
CA ASP A 38 1.69 -10.04 11.51
C ASP A 38 2.06 -9.88 10.03
N SER A 39 2.75 -8.78 9.69
CA SER A 39 3.14 -8.43 8.33
C SER A 39 2.00 -8.02 7.38
N ASN A 40 0.80 -7.78 7.90
CA ASN A 40 -0.28 -7.20 7.11
C ASN A 40 -0.01 -5.72 6.81
N VAL A 41 -0.31 -5.29 5.59
CA VAL A 41 -0.10 -3.92 5.12
C VAL A 41 -1.42 -3.18 5.07
N VAL A 42 -1.65 -2.26 6.00
CA VAL A 42 -2.82 -1.39 5.99
C VAL A 42 -2.57 -0.21 5.05
N VAL A 43 -3.53 0.04 4.17
CA VAL A 43 -3.55 1.20 3.26
C VAL A 43 -4.75 2.06 3.62
N ASN A 44 -4.51 3.30 4.06
CA ASN A 44 -5.59 4.15 4.56
C ASN A 44 -6.04 5.19 3.52
N PHE A 45 -7.03 4.85 2.70
CA PHE A 45 -7.59 5.78 1.70
C PHE A 45 -8.36 6.95 2.33
N ASN A 46 -8.71 6.88 3.62
CA ASN A 46 -9.27 8.03 4.33
C ASN A 46 -8.28 9.20 4.45
N LEU A 47 -6.98 8.93 4.26
CA LEU A 47 -5.95 9.97 4.21
C LEU A 47 -5.82 10.65 2.84
N LEU A 48 -6.55 10.21 1.82
CA LEU A 48 -6.62 10.94 0.55
C LEU A 48 -7.57 12.14 0.69
N SER A 49 -7.46 13.12 -0.20
CA SER A 49 -8.42 14.22 -0.25
C SER A 49 -9.78 13.68 -0.66
N GLU A 50 -10.85 14.31 -0.15
CA GLU A 50 -12.21 13.92 -0.51
C GLU A 50 -12.44 14.01 -2.03
N THR A 51 -11.95 15.06 -2.67
CA THR A 51 -11.99 15.25 -4.12
C THR A 51 -11.35 14.07 -4.86
N TYR A 52 -10.18 13.60 -4.41
CA TYR A 52 -9.51 12.47 -5.02
C TYR A 52 -10.31 11.18 -4.85
N ARG A 53 -10.81 10.89 -3.64
CA ARG A 53 -11.63 9.71 -3.37
C ARG A 53 -12.88 9.67 -4.23
N ASN A 54 -13.62 10.78 -4.31
CA ASN A 54 -14.86 10.87 -5.08
C ASN A 54 -14.61 10.68 -6.58
N LYS A 55 -13.48 11.21 -7.09
CA LYS A 55 -13.13 11.12 -8.51
C LYS A 55 -12.59 9.74 -8.91
N HIS A 56 -11.83 9.08 -8.04
CA HIS A 56 -11.04 7.90 -8.43
C HIS A 56 -11.45 6.59 -7.74
N ILE A 57 -12.10 6.64 -6.57
CA ILE A 57 -12.31 5.47 -5.71
C ILE A 57 -13.80 5.18 -5.48
N ALA A 58 -14.61 6.20 -5.19
CA ALA A 58 -15.96 6.03 -4.66
C ALA A 58 -16.90 5.21 -5.55
N SER A 59 -16.78 5.35 -6.87
CA SER A 59 -17.62 4.63 -7.83
C SER A 59 -17.25 3.16 -7.99
N GLN A 60 -15.98 2.80 -7.80
CA GLN A 60 -15.46 1.44 -8.02
C GLN A 60 -14.26 1.12 -7.11
N PRO A 61 -14.46 0.99 -5.79
CA PRO A 61 -13.37 0.83 -4.83
C PRO A 61 -12.54 -0.43 -5.07
N GLY A 62 -13.18 -1.54 -5.45
CA GLY A 62 -12.48 -2.80 -5.77
C GLY A 62 -11.58 -2.68 -7.00
N SER A 63 -12.06 -2.06 -8.07
CA SER A 63 -11.27 -1.79 -9.29
C SER A 63 -10.07 -0.89 -8.99
N TYR A 64 -10.28 0.15 -8.18
CA TYR A 64 -9.19 1.02 -7.74
C TYR A 64 -8.15 0.27 -6.91
N CYS A 65 -8.57 -0.58 -5.96
CA CYS A 65 -7.64 -1.42 -5.19
C CYS A 65 -6.79 -2.32 -6.10
N ASN A 66 -7.39 -2.93 -7.14
CA ASN A 66 -6.66 -3.76 -8.10
C ASN A 66 -5.62 -2.96 -8.88
N MET A 67 -6.03 -1.80 -9.41
CA MET A 67 -5.14 -0.89 -10.13
C MET A 67 -3.99 -0.40 -9.24
N PHE A 68 -4.32 0.01 -8.02
CA PHE A 68 -3.34 0.46 -7.03
C PHE A 68 -2.28 -0.61 -6.76
N LEU A 69 -2.71 -1.86 -6.55
CA LEU A 69 -1.79 -2.98 -6.33
C LEU A 69 -0.92 -3.29 -7.55
N ALA A 70 -1.49 -3.23 -8.75
CA ALA A 70 -0.73 -3.46 -9.98
C ALA A 70 0.40 -2.44 -10.14
N VAL A 71 0.18 -1.18 -9.74
CA VAL A 71 1.22 -0.13 -9.77
C VAL A 71 2.23 -0.31 -8.63
N LEU A 72 1.79 -0.79 -7.46
CA LEU A 72 2.66 -1.01 -6.30
C LEU A 72 3.56 -2.25 -6.44
N GLN A 73 3.08 -3.29 -7.13
CA GLN A 73 3.73 -4.59 -7.22
C GLN A 73 5.18 -4.55 -7.73
N PRO A 74 5.52 -3.83 -8.81
CA PRO A 74 6.92 -3.72 -9.26
C PRO A 74 7.85 -3.15 -8.18
N TYR A 75 7.36 -2.18 -7.40
CA TYR A 75 8.12 -1.54 -6.33
C TYR A 75 8.35 -2.50 -5.15
N LEU A 76 7.36 -3.34 -4.82
CA LEU A 76 7.51 -4.39 -3.81
C LEU A 76 8.50 -5.48 -4.26
N ALA A 77 8.48 -5.85 -5.53
CA ALA A 77 9.44 -6.81 -6.07
C ALA A 77 10.88 -6.29 -5.92
N GLU A 78 11.13 -5.02 -6.25
CA GLU A 78 12.43 -4.38 -6.07
C GLU A 78 12.90 -4.41 -4.61
N PHE A 79 12.01 -4.07 -3.66
CA PHE A 79 12.30 -4.16 -2.23
C PHE A 79 12.73 -5.55 -1.77
N LEU A 80 12.04 -6.59 -2.26
CA LEU A 80 12.34 -7.98 -1.91
C LEU A 80 13.70 -8.42 -2.46
N ILE A 81 14.02 -8.04 -3.70
CA ILE A 81 15.34 -8.28 -4.31
C ILE A 81 16.44 -7.61 -3.48
N GLN A 82 16.29 -6.34 -3.12
CA GLN A 82 17.25 -5.61 -2.29
C GLN A 82 17.39 -6.21 -0.89
N SER A 83 16.35 -6.87 -0.40
CA SER A 83 16.32 -7.54 0.90
C SER A 83 16.81 -9.00 0.85
N GLY A 84 17.19 -9.52 -0.32
CA GLY A 84 17.61 -10.91 -0.50
C GLY A 84 16.49 -11.93 -0.31
N ILE A 85 15.22 -11.52 -0.46
CA ILE A 85 14.04 -12.36 -0.27
C ILE A 85 13.55 -12.82 -1.63
N ARG A 86 13.51 -14.13 -1.84
CA ARG A 86 13.04 -14.74 -3.09
C ARG A 86 11.53 -14.66 -3.24
N GLU A 87 10.80 -14.91 -2.16
CA GLU A 87 9.35 -14.96 -2.17
C GLU A 87 8.81 -14.39 -0.86
N TYR A 88 7.72 -13.65 -0.94
CA TYR A 88 7.05 -13.09 0.22
C TYR A 88 5.56 -12.96 -0.06
N HIS A 89 4.71 -13.28 0.91
CA HIS A 89 3.27 -13.08 0.78
C HIS A 89 2.87 -11.79 1.50
N PHE A 90 2.40 -10.83 0.71
CA PHE A 90 1.75 -9.65 1.26
C PHE A 90 0.27 -9.89 1.43
N THR A 91 -0.29 -9.30 2.48
CA THR A 91 -1.73 -9.17 2.69
C THR A 91 -2.00 -7.69 2.86
N PHE A 92 -2.87 -7.12 2.02
CA PHE A 92 -3.23 -5.71 2.08
C PHE A 92 -4.57 -5.54 2.78
N CYS A 93 -4.75 -4.44 3.51
CA CYS A 93 -6.02 -4.08 4.11
C CYS A 93 -6.35 -2.63 3.74
N PHE A 94 -7.23 -2.44 2.76
CA PHE A 94 -7.63 -1.13 2.28
C PHE A 94 -8.75 -0.55 3.14
N LEU A 95 -8.47 0.50 3.90
CA LEU A 95 -9.45 1.18 4.73
C LEU A 95 -10.09 2.34 3.97
N MET A 96 -11.42 2.28 3.81
CA MET A 96 -12.24 3.39 3.34
C MET A 96 -13.53 3.41 4.15
N ASN A 97 -13.82 4.52 4.84
CA ASN A 97 -14.98 4.67 5.74
C ASN A 97 -15.13 3.50 6.74
N GLY A 98 -14.02 3.00 7.29
CA GLY A 98 -14.01 1.89 8.25
C GLY A 98 -14.20 0.49 7.65
N THR A 99 -14.36 0.36 6.33
CA THR A 99 -14.52 -0.94 5.65
C THR A 99 -13.19 -1.39 5.04
N ALA A 100 -12.84 -2.67 5.21
CA ALA A 100 -11.67 -3.31 4.63
C ALA A 100 -12.05 -4.10 3.37
N PHE A 101 -11.35 -3.90 2.25
CA PHE A 101 -11.85 -4.38 0.96
C PHE A 101 -11.12 -5.52 0.27
N LYS A 102 -9.91 -5.95 0.65
CA LYS A 102 -9.23 -6.99 -0.16
C LYS A 102 -7.96 -7.58 0.45
N ASP A 103 -7.89 -8.91 0.59
CA ASP A 103 -6.62 -9.63 0.67
C ASP A 103 -6.02 -9.80 -0.73
N CYS A 104 -4.76 -9.46 -0.93
CA CYS A 104 -4.10 -9.68 -2.21
C CYS A 104 -2.68 -10.19 -2.01
N LEU A 105 -2.43 -11.36 -2.55
CA LEU A 105 -1.13 -12.00 -2.60
C LEU A 105 -0.29 -11.40 -3.74
N VAL A 106 0.91 -10.96 -3.42
CA VAL A 106 1.91 -10.50 -4.39
C VAL A 106 3.15 -11.34 -4.20
N THR A 107 3.63 -11.98 -5.27
CA THR A 107 4.82 -12.84 -5.27
C THR A 107 5.94 -12.13 -6.02
N ALA A 108 7.15 -12.08 -5.45
CA ALA A 108 8.34 -11.73 -6.23
C ALA A 108 8.72 -12.96 -7.08
N ALA A 109 8.83 -12.76 -8.39
CA ALA A 109 9.26 -13.77 -9.36
C ALA A 109 10.47 -13.24 -10.14
#